data_AF-A0A7T5R307-F1
#
_entry.id   AF-A0A7T5R307-F1
#
_cell.length_a   1.000
_cell.length_b   1.000
_cell.length_c   1.000
_cell.angle_alpha   90.00
_cell.angle_beta   90.00
_cell.angle_gamma   90.00
#
_symmetry.space_group_name_H-M   'P 1'
#
loop_
_entity.id
_entity.type
_entity.pdbx_description
1 polymer ?
#
loop_
_entity_poly.entity_id
_entity_poly.type
_entity_poly.pdbx_seq_one_letter_code
_entity_poly.pdbx_strand_id
1 'polypeptide(L)'
;MNIDLLLTGQGEAGLVCDAAAGSPVAGVMFDSDTGQITLEYVDLDPLDLNIPVDDSYIETLYYATSIQVGTIVDGEIRESRQVPILLTNDPQANSDRARFAKPRASTLAFERFMKACVTGQPIHRDDLADESSSGSVMGGMSPAILKFAPHLARQRTMEAAPHLAPKGPAPPGLSMGGSRGGGGQVNPMRGRPPPTHRDDDKKD
;
A
#
# COMPACT_ATOMS: atom_id res chain seq x y z
N MET A 1 15.92 1.51 16.04
CA MET A 1 14.60 1.57 15.41
C MET A 1 13.60 2.14 16.40
N ASN A 2 13.32 3.43 16.26
CA ASN A 2 12.22 4.07 16.98
C ASN A 2 10.92 3.90 16.19
N ILE A 3 9.82 3.69 16.90
CA ILE A 3 8.50 3.47 16.29
C ILE A 3 7.47 4.36 16.98
N ASP A 4 6.69 5.05 16.17
CA ASP A 4 5.53 5.85 16.62
C ASP A 4 4.23 5.24 16.09
N LEU A 5 3.20 5.21 16.95
CA LEU A 5 1.81 5.00 16.58
C LEU A 5 1.18 6.34 16.21
N LEU A 6 0.61 6.46 15.02
CA LEU A 6 -0.10 7.63 14.55
C LEU A 6 -1.57 7.32 14.32
N LEU A 7 -2.45 8.27 14.62
CA LEU A 7 -3.88 8.20 14.29
C LEU A 7 -4.31 9.34 13.37
N THR A 8 -5.23 9.05 12.47
CA THR A 8 -5.93 10.05 11.68
C THR A 8 -7.19 10.54 12.39
N GLY A 9 -7.68 11.72 12.01
CA GLY A 9 -8.97 12.22 12.51
C GLY A 9 -10.18 11.37 12.09
N GLN A 10 -9.98 10.38 11.22
CA GLN A 10 -11.01 9.45 10.74
C GLN A 10 -10.95 8.09 11.46
N GLY A 11 -10.09 7.93 12.47
CA GLY A 11 -9.95 6.67 13.20
C GLY A 11 -9.15 5.60 12.45
N GLU A 12 -8.23 5.99 11.58
CA GLU A 12 -7.24 5.06 11.01
C GLU A 12 -5.96 5.09 11.84
N ALA A 13 -5.33 3.92 12.00
CA ALA A 13 -4.07 3.77 12.71
C ALA A 13 -2.90 3.42 11.77
N GLY A 14 -1.70 3.79 12.18
CA GLY A 14 -0.48 3.41 11.49
C GLY A 14 0.77 3.51 12.35
N LEU A 15 1.78 2.71 12.00
CA LEU A 15 3.09 2.67 12.62
C LEU A 15 4.13 3.26 11.69
N VAL A 16 4.99 4.12 12.23
CA VAL A 16 6.10 4.72 11.49
C VAL A 16 7.41 4.42 12.18
N CYS A 17 8.32 3.80 11.44
CA CYS A 17 9.65 3.43 11.91
C CYS A 17 10.71 4.37 11.31
N ASP A 18 11.73 4.73 12.10
CA ASP A 18 12.88 5.54 11.62
C ASP A 18 14.00 4.72 10.97
N ALA A 19 13.91 3.40 11.05
CA ALA A 19 14.88 2.45 10.54
C ALA A 19 14.19 1.21 9.99
N ALA A 20 14.85 0.53 9.05
CA ALA A 20 14.36 -0.73 8.50
C ALA A 20 14.65 -1.88 9.47
N ALA A 21 13.67 -2.75 9.71
CA ALA A 21 13.82 -3.92 10.58
C ALA A 21 14.60 -5.09 9.93
N GLY A 22 14.89 -5.02 8.63
CA GLY A 22 15.61 -6.07 7.88
C GLY A 22 14.72 -7.18 7.31
N SER A 23 13.53 -7.39 7.86
CA SER A 23 12.45 -8.19 7.25
C SER A 23 11.14 -7.39 7.27
N PRO A 24 10.23 -7.61 6.31
CA PRO A 24 8.99 -6.87 6.28
C PRO A 24 8.02 -7.30 7.38
N VAL A 25 7.26 -6.35 7.93
CA VAL A 25 6.19 -6.64 8.89
C VAL A 25 5.06 -7.41 8.19
N ALA A 26 4.67 -8.54 8.78
CA ALA A 26 3.60 -9.42 8.34
C ALA A 26 2.28 -9.18 9.10
N GLY A 27 2.35 -8.67 10.33
CA GLY A 27 1.17 -8.42 11.15
C GLY A 27 1.50 -7.65 12.42
N VAL A 28 0.46 -7.19 13.09
CA VAL A 28 0.53 -6.55 14.39
C VAL A 28 -0.37 -7.29 15.36
N MET A 29 0.15 -7.67 16.51
CA MET A 29 -0.64 -8.18 17.63
C MET A 29 -0.84 -7.04 18.61
N PHE A 30 -2.06 -6.91 19.14
CA PHE A 30 -2.41 -5.89 20.11
C PHE A 30 -3.16 -6.52 21.27
N ASP A 31 -2.66 -6.32 22.48
CA ASP A 31 -3.38 -6.63 23.71
C ASP A 31 -4.06 -5.35 24.21
N SER A 32 -5.39 -5.33 24.12
CA SER A 32 -6.18 -4.15 24.51
C SER A 32 -6.32 -3.98 26.02
N ASP A 33 -6.01 -4.99 26.83
CA ASP A 33 -6.03 -4.88 28.29
C ASP A 33 -4.74 -4.25 28.83
N THR A 34 -3.60 -4.56 28.20
CA THR A 34 -2.27 -4.09 28.64
C THR A 34 -1.72 -2.93 27.80
N GLY A 35 -2.34 -2.64 26.66
CA GLY A 35 -1.85 -1.67 25.68
C GLY A 35 -0.58 -2.14 24.95
N GLN A 36 -0.22 -3.42 25.04
CA GLN A 36 1.00 -3.95 24.43
C GLN A 36 0.80 -4.23 22.94
N ILE A 37 1.80 -3.85 22.14
CA ILE A 37 1.87 -4.15 20.71
C ILE A 37 3.09 -5.04 20.46
N THR A 38 2.90 -6.06 19.62
CA THR A 38 3.98 -6.89 19.07
C THR A 38 3.96 -6.83 17.54
N LEU A 39 5.12 -6.65 16.92
CA LEU A 39 5.30 -6.73 15.48
C LEU A 39 5.69 -8.14 15.07
N GLU A 40 4.93 -8.73 14.16
CA GLU A 40 5.25 -10.01 13.53
C GLU A 40 5.94 -9.75 12.19
N TYR A 41 7.08 -10.41 11.94
CA TYR A 41 7.84 -10.30 10.70
C TYR A 41 7.71 -11.57 9.86
N VAL A 42 8.08 -11.47 8.58
CA VAL A 42 8.07 -12.66 7.69
C VAL A 42 9.20 -13.63 8.05
N ASP A 43 10.41 -13.10 8.31
CA ASP A 43 11.63 -13.91 8.45
C ASP A 43 12.45 -13.56 9.72
N LEU A 44 11.86 -12.80 10.65
CA LEU A 44 12.51 -12.40 11.90
C LEU A 44 11.63 -12.75 13.09
N ASP A 45 12.27 -12.85 14.25
CA ASP A 45 11.58 -12.99 15.53
C ASP A 45 10.65 -11.78 15.77
N PRO A 46 9.51 -11.99 16.45
CA PRO A 46 8.62 -10.90 16.80
C PRO A 46 9.31 -9.84 17.66
N LEU A 47 8.89 -8.59 17.52
CA LEU A 47 9.37 -7.48 18.33
C LEU A 47 8.26 -6.95 19.23
N ASP A 48 8.43 -7.13 20.54
CA ASP A 48 7.58 -6.49 21.54
C ASP A 48 7.95 -5.01 21.68
N LEU A 49 6.96 -4.14 21.53
CA LEU A 49 7.15 -2.71 21.61
C LEU A 49 7.19 -2.28 23.09
N ASN A 50 8.18 -1.45 23.44
CA ASN A 50 8.57 -1.24 24.84
C ASN A 50 7.84 -0.09 25.55
N ILE A 51 6.91 0.58 24.86
CA ILE A 51 6.06 1.63 25.43
C ILE A 51 4.59 1.25 25.19
N PRO A 52 3.77 1.14 26.25
CA PRO A 52 2.36 0.79 26.12
C PRO A 52 1.57 1.91 25.44
N VAL A 53 0.53 1.51 24.71
CA VAL A 53 -0.41 2.43 24.06
C VAL A 53 -1.25 3.15 25.11
N ASP A 54 -1.43 4.46 24.93
CA ASP A 54 -2.30 5.27 25.77
C ASP A 54 -3.78 4.92 25.55
N ASP A 55 -4.57 4.98 26.62
CA ASP A 55 -6.00 4.64 26.63
C ASP A 55 -6.79 5.34 25.52
N SER A 56 -6.42 6.58 25.16
CA SER A 56 -7.09 7.34 24.11
C SER A 56 -6.93 6.75 22.69
N TYR A 57 -5.98 5.83 22.49
CA TYR A 57 -5.72 5.16 21.21
C TYR A 57 -6.32 3.76 21.15
N ILE A 58 -6.63 3.15 22.30
CA ILE A 58 -7.05 1.74 22.42
C ILE A 58 -8.32 1.48 21.61
N GLU A 59 -9.34 2.32 21.71
CA GLU A 59 -10.61 2.13 20.99
C GLU A 59 -10.39 2.08 19.46
N THR A 60 -9.52 2.95 18.95
CA THR A 60 -9.20 2.98 17.50
C THR A 60 -8.53 1.67 17.06
N LEU A 61 -7.56 1.17 17.83
CA LEU A 61 -6.89 -0.10 17.54
C LEU A 61 -7.83 -1.31 17.73
N TYR A 62 -8.75 -1.23 18.69
CA TYR A 62 -9.73 -2.27 18.97
C TYR A 62 -10.75 -2.45 17.84
N TYR A 63 -11.02 -1.40 17.05
CA TYR A 63 -11.88 -1.52 15.86
C TYR A 63 -11.13 -1.62 14.54
N ALA A 64 -9.82 -1.33 14.52
CA ALA A 64 -9.00 -1.46 13.34
C ALA A 64 -8.92 -2.93 12.86
N THR A 65 -9.15 -3.17 11.58
CA THR A 65 -8.95 -4.50 10.96
C THR A 65 -7.57 -4.63 10.31
N SER A 66 -6.93 -3.48 10.06
CA SER A 66 -5.60 -3.37 9.48
C SER A 66 -4.95 -2.07 9.93
N ILE A 67 -3.64 -2.03 9.86
CA ILE A 67 -2.82 -0.88 10.24
C ILE A 67 -1.83 -0.58 9.13
N GLN A 68 -1.60 0.71 8.88
CA GLN A 68 -0.53 1.13 7.98
C GLN A 68 0.82 0.96 8.67
N VAL A 69 1.85 0.49 7.97
CA VAL A 69 3.22 0.41 8.50
C VAL A 69 4.15 0.97 7.45
N GLY A 70 4.98 1.93 7.83
CA GLY A 70 5.97 2.49 6.93
C GLY A 70 7.27 2.82 7.62
N THR A 71 8.32 2.83 6.82
CA THR A 71 9.67 3.19 7.26
C THR A 71 10.06 4.51 6.60
N ILE A 72 10.48 5.47 7.41
CA ILE A 72 10.94 6.79 6.98
C ILE A 72 12.38 6.95 7.43
N VAL A 73 13.30 7.09 6.47
CA VAL A 73 14.73 7.28 6.74
C VAL A 73 15.17 8.54 6.02
N ASP A 74 15.78 9.49 6.74
CA ASP A 74 16.24 10.77 6.20
C ASP A 74 15.14 11.57 5.47
N GLY A 75 13.90 11.51 5.99
CA GLY A 75 12.73 12.17 5.41
C GLY A 75 12.17 11.50 4.15
N GLU A 76 12.69 10.32 3.78
CA GLU A 76 12.22 9.52 2.65
C GLU A 76 11.44 8.28 3.11
N ILE A 77 10.23 8.09 2.58
CA ILE A 77 9.49 6.84 2.75
C ILE A 77 10.24 5.75 1.96
N ARG A 78 10.76 4.74 2.68
CA ARG A 78 11.54 3.61 2.14
C ARG A 78 10.68 2.39 1.87
N GLU A 79 9.72 2.14 2.76
CA GLU A 79 8.76 1.05 2.68
C GLU A 79 7.41 1.52 3.19
N SER A 80 6.33 0.96 2.64
CA SER A 80 4.97 1.18 3.10
C SER A 80 4.08 -0.03 2.77
N ARG A 81 3.37 -0.53 3.77
CA ARG A 81 2.45 -1.66 3.65
C ARG A 81 1.27 -1.51 4.59
N GLN A 82 0.19 -2.20 4.27
CA GLN A 82 -0.92 -2.40 5.16
C GLN A 82 -0.88 -3.85 5.63
N VAL A 83 -0.93 -4.05 6.93
CA VAL A 83 -0.87 -5.37 7.58
C VAL A 83 -2.09 -5.56 8.47
N PRO A 84 -2.51 -6.81 8.74
CA PRO A 84 -3.54 -7.07 9.73
C PRO A 84 -3.10 -6.63 11.13
N ILE A 85 -4.07 -6.22 11.93
CA ILE A 85 -3.94 -6.12 13.39
C ILE A 85 -4.87 -7.13 14.03
N LEU A 86 -4.36 -7.93 14.96
CA LEU A 86 -5.09 -8.99 15.67
C LEU A 86 -5.10 -8.69 17.16
N LEU A 87 -6.22 -8.96 17.82
CA LEU A 87 -6.38 -8.77 19.26
C LEU A 87 -5.95 -10.02 20.01
N THR A 88 -4.93 -9.93 20.86
CA THR A 88 -4.45 -11.09 21.62
C THR A 88 -5.49 -11.57 22.64
N ASN A 89 -6.24 -10.63 23.22
CA ASN A 89 -7.22 -10.88 24.26
C ASN A 89 -8.67 -11.10 23.74
N ASP A 90 -8.92 -10.99 22.43
CA ASP A 90 -10.26 -11.21 21.83
C ASP A 90 -10.20 -12.13 20.58
N PRO A 91 -10.27 -13.46 20.78
CA PRO A 91 -10.27 -14.44 19.68
C PRO A 91 -11.48 -14.34 18.76
N GLN A 92 -12.62 -13.83 19.26
CA GLN A 92 -13.85 -13.76 18.47
C GLN A 92 -13.76 -12.62 17.46
N ALA A 93 -13.28 -11.44 17.88
CA ALA A 93 -12.99 -10.32 16.97
C ALA A 93 -11.99 -10.71 15.87
N ASN A 94 -11.02 -11.56 16.17
CA ASN A 94 -10.03 -12.03 15.20
C ASN A 94 -10.63 -12.89 14.07
N SER A 95 -11.71 -13.62 14.33
CA SER A 95 -12.36 -14.46 13.33
C SER A 95 -12.91 -13.63 12.16
N ASP A 96 -13.41 -12.42 12.47
CA ASP A 96 -13.89 -11.47 11.47
C ASP A 96 -12.73 -10.73 10.78
N ARG A 97 -11.67 -10.40 11.54
CA ARG A 97 -10.46 -9.74 11.02
C ARG A 97 -9.65 -10.62 10.07
N ALA A 98 -9.54 -11.92 10.36
CA ALA A 98 -8.76 -12.89 9.58
C ALA A 98 -9.20 -12.98 8.11
N ARG A 99 -10.46 -12.66 7.80
CA ARG A 99 -10.99 -12.67 6.43
C ARG A 99 -10.35 -11.61 5.54
N PHE A 100 -9.78 -10.54 6.13
CA PHE A 100 -9.19 -9.41 5.42
C PHE A 100 -7.66 -9.32 5.63
N ALA A 101 -7.06 -10.31 6.29
CA ALA A 101 -5.75 -10.23 6.92
C ALA A 101 -4.55 -10.50 6.01
N LYS A 102 -4.55 -9.99 4.76
CA LYS A 102 -3.37 -10.15 3.88
C LYS A 102 -2.53 -8.89 3.84
N PRO A 103 -1.24 -8.97 4.19
CA PRO A 103 -0.29 -7.91 3.95
C PRO A 103 -0.29 -7.50 2.48
N ARG A 104 -0.37 -6.20 2.22
CA ARG A 104 -0.28 -5.65 0.88
C ARG A 104 0.56 -4.40 0.88
N ALA A 105 1.28 -4.16 -0.21
CA ALA A 105 1.93 -2.89 -0.40
C ALA A 105 0.86 -1.78 -0.49
N SER A 106 1.14 -0.62 0.11
CA SER A 106 0.11 0.40 0.35
C SER A 106 0.61 1.82 0.08
N THR A 107 1.47 2.02 -0.91
CA THR A 107 2.17 3.30 -1.13
C THR A 107 1.23 4.51 -1.15
N LEU A 108 0.18 4.47 -1.95
CA LEU A 108 -0.78 5.59 -2.06
C LEU A 108 -1.64 5.73 -0.79
N ALA A 109 -2.03 4.62 -0.18
CA ALA A 109 -2.84 4.64 1.04
C ALA A 109 -2.03 5.18 2.23
N PHE A 110 -0.77 4.76 2.36
CA PHE A 110 0.18 5.26 3.34
C PHE A 110 0.43 6.76 3.16
N GLU A 111 0.57 7.25 1.92
CA GLU A 111 0.68 8.70 1.67
C GLU A 111 -0.52 9.48 2.21
N ARG A 112 -1.74 8.99 1.94
CA ARG A 112 -2.98 9.63 2.38
C ARG A 112 -3.10 9.58 3.90
N PHE A 113 -2.77 8.44 4.48
CA PHE A 113 -2.71 8.23 5.91
C PHE A 113 -1.78 9.27 6.57
N MET A 114 -0.53 9.39 6.11
CA MET A 114 0.44 10.34 6.67
C MET A 114 -0.07 11.79 6.60
N LYS A 115 -0.77 12.17 5.52
CA LYS A 115 -1.36 13.52 5.39
C LYS A 115 -2.57 13.76 6.29
N ALA A 116 -3.24 12.70 6.73
CA ALA A 116 -4.44 12.75 7.56
C ALA A 116 -4.14 12.53 9.05
N CYS A 117 -2.91 12.19 9.43
CA CYS A 117 -2.48 12.00 10.80
C CYS A 117 -2.61 13.31 11.61
N VAL A 118 -3.19 13.21 12.80
CA VAL A 118 -3.45 14.35 13.69
C VAL A 118 -2.85 14.17 15.08
N THR A 119 -2.64 12.93 15.51
CA THR A 119 -2.01 12.60 16.79
C THR A 119 -0.98 11.49 16.60
N GLY A 120 -0.04 11.39 17.55
CA GLY A 120 1.00 10.38 17.53
C GLY A 120 1.57 10.13 18.92
N GLN A 121 1.98 8.89 19.17
CA GLN A 121 2.58 8.44 20.42
C GLN A 121 3.81 7.58 20.14
N PRO A 122 4.93 7.76 20.85
CA PRO A 122 6.03 6.80 20.83
C PRO A 122 5.58 5.45 21.41
N ILE A 123 5.82 4.36 20.68
CA ILE A 123 5.51 2.99 21.15
C ILE A 123 6.75 2.10 21.25
N HIS A 124 7.85 2.48 20.60
CA HIS A 124 9.14 1.82 20.79
C HIS A 124 10.31 2.80 20.68
N ARG A 125 11.29 2.67 21.57
CA ARG A 125 12.59 3.36 21.51
C ARG A 125 13.72 2.38 21.79
N ASP A 126 14.75 2.38 20.95
CA ASP A 126 15.92 1.50 21.15
C ASP A 126 16.66 1.82 22.45
N ASP A 127 16.81 3.11 22.74
CA ASP A 127 17.46 3.61 23.95
C ASP A 127 16.53 4.54 24.71
N LEU A 128 15.90 4.02 25.77
CA LEU A 128 15.01 4.80 26.64
C LEU A 128 15.76 5.84 27.48
N ALA A 129 17.08 5.72 27.62
CA ALA A 129 17.90 6.66 28.39
C ALA A 129 18.37 7.86 27.54
N ASP A 130 18.27 7.78 26.21
CA ASP A 130 18.65 8.86 25.31
C ASP A 130 17.50 9.86 25.11
N GLU A 131 17.53 10.95 25.86
CA GLU A 131 16.58 12.06 25.74
C GLU A 131 16.55 12.68 24.33
N SER A 132 17.61 12.54 23.52
CA SER A 132 17.64 13.05 22.15
C SER A 132 16.82 12.19 21.17
N SER A 133 16.62 10.90 21.50
CA SER A 133 15.80 9.95 20.74
C SER A 133 14.34 9.88 21.23
N SER A 134 14.03 10.59 22.32
CA SER A 134 12.68 10.63 22.93
C SER A 134 11.65 11.39 22.09
N GLY A 135 12.10 12.19 21.12
CA GLY A 135 11.25 12.87 20.16
C GLY A 135 10.49 11.93 19.22
N SER A 136 9.43 12.41 18.58
CA SER A 136 8.71 11.65 17.55
C SER A 136 9.65 11.26 16.39
N VAL A 137 9.44 10.08 15.80
CA VAL A 137 10.10 9.60 14.57
C VAL A 137 10.01 10.64 13.44
N MET A 138 8.91 11.39 13.41
CA MET A 138 8.71 12.45 12.44
C MET A 138 9.55 13.70 12.72
N GLY A 139 10.16 13.85 13.89
CA GLY A 139 11.14 14.91 14.20
C GLY A 139 10.66 16.35 13.96
N GLY A 140 9.35 16.61 14.01
CA GLY A 140 8.75 17.90 13.65
C GLY A 140 8.63 18.17 12.13
N MET A 141 8.93 17.18 11.28
CA MET A 141 8.70 17.25 9.84
C MET A 141 7.19 17.28 9.55
N SER A 142 6.77 18.25 8.74
CA SER A 142 5.41 18.24 8.20
C SER A 142 5.25 17.00 7.29
N PRO A 143 4.16 16.22 7.44
CA PRO A 143 3.85 15.12 6.52
C PRO A 143 3.79 15.55 5.05
N ALA A 144 3.60 16.85 4.77
CA ALA A 144 3.61 17.41 3.44
C ALA A 144 4.99 17.42 2.76
N ILE A 145 6.08 17.23 3.52
CA ILE A 145 7.47 17.30 3.02
C ILE A 145 8.03 15.91 2.69
N LEU A 146 7.37 14.83 3.12
CA LEU A 146 7.82 13.47 2.90
C LEU A 146 7.93 13.14 1.41
N LYS A 147 9.11 12.65 1.01
CA LYS A 147 9.37 12.18 -0.36
C LYS A 147 9.38 10.66 -0.39
N PHE A 148 8.94 10.09 -1.50
CA PHE A 148 9.09 8.66 -1.73
C PHE A 148 10.49 8.37 -2.27
N ALA A 149 11.10 7.29 -1.78
CA ALA A 149 12.25 6.72 -2.45
C ALA A 149 11.91 6.35 -3.92
N PRO A 150 12.88 6.39 -4.86
CA PRO A 150 12.59 6.26 -6.30
C PRO A 150 11.83 4.98 -6.71
N HIS A 151 12.03 3.87 -5.99
CA HIS A 151 11.28 2.63 -6.25
C HIS A 151 9.80 2.74 -5.86
N LEU A 152 9.49 3.37 -4.73
CA LEU A 152 8.11 3.62 -4.31
C LEU A 152 7.42 4.68 -5.17
N ALA A 153 8.16 5.68 -5.69
CA ALA A 153 7.59 6.66 -6.61
C ALA A 153 7.05 6.01 -7.90
N ARG A 154 7.77 5.00 -8.42
CA ARG A 154 7.31 4.18 -9.56
C ARG A 154 6.08 3.36 -9.19
N GLN A 155 6.09 2.74 -8.01
CA GLN A 155 4.97 1.96 -7.51
C GLN A 155 3.70 2.82 -7.32
N ARG A 156 3.83 4.00 -6.72
CA ARG A 156 2.76 4.99 -6.58
C ARG A 156 2.15 5.35 -7.93
N THR A 157 2.97 5.55 -8.96
CA THR A 157 2.49 5.86 -10.32
C THR A 157 1.69 4.70 -10.91
N MET A 158 2.09 3.45 -10.64
CA MET A 158 1.35 2.26 -11.08
C MET A 158 0.06 2.05 -10.27
N GLU A 159 0.07 2.31 -8.96
CA GLU A 159 -1.11 2.22 -8.09
C GLU A 159 -2.14 3.32 -8.39
N ALA A 160 -1.68 4.51 -8.80
CA ALA A 160 -2.55 5.63 -9.16
C ALA A 160 -3.09 5.53 -10.59
N ALA A 161 -2.53 4.66 -11.43
CA ALA A 161 -3.01 4.45 -12.79
C ALA A 161 -4.44 3.88 -12.73
N PRO A 162 -5.43 4.48 -13.41
CA PRO A 162 -6.76 3.92 -13.44
C PRO A 162 -6.69 2.51 -14.00
N HIS A 163 -7.18 1.52 -13.24
CA HIS A 163 -7.45 0.19 -13.76
C HIS A 163 -8.45 0.35 -14.89
N LEU A 164 -7.95 0.47 -16.12
CA LEU A 164 -8.73 0.23 -17.32
C LEU A 164 -9.24 -1.19 -17.17
N ALA A 165 -10.52 -1.32 -16.82
CA ALA A 165 -11.20 -2.59 -16.79
C ALA A 165 -10.84 -3.34 -18.09
N PRO A 166 -10.47 -4.63 -18.02
CA PRO A 166 -10.28 -5.39 -19.24
C PRO A 166 -11.58 -5.23 -20.03
N LYS A 167 -11.48 -4.63 -21.23
CA LYS A 167 -12.56 -4.69 -22.22
C LYS A 167 -12.78 -6.18 -22.47
N GLY A 168 -13.73 -6.77 -21.74
CA GLY A 168 -14.19 -8.11 -22.02
C GLY A 168 -14.60 -8.18 -23.49
N PRO A 169 -14.48 -9.35 -24.13
CA PRO A 169 -14.90 -9.50 -25.52
C PRO A 169 -16.37 -9.08 -25.61
N ALA A 170 -16.66 -8.15 -26.52
CA ALA A 170 -18.03 -7.74 -26.80
C ALA A 170 -18.87 -9.00 -27.10
N PRO A 171 -20.05 -9.18 -26.49
CA PRO A 171 -20.90 -10.33 -26.80
C PRO A 171 -21.24 -10.30 -28.30
N PRO A 172 -21.22 -11.45 -28.99
CA PRO A 172 -21.62 -11.52 -30.40
C PRO A 172 -23.07 -11.04 -30.51
N GLY A 173 -23.26 -9.89 -31.16
CA GLY A 173 -24.58 -9.34 -31.42
C GLY A 173 -25.38 -10.30 -32.29
N LEU A 174 -26.44 -10.87 -31.73
CA LEU A 174 -27.54 -11.45 -32.50
C LEU A 174 -28.29 -10.30 -33.17
N SER A 175 -27.83 -9.89 -34.36
CA SER A 175 -28.54 -8.95 -35.23
C SER A 175 -29.71 -9.67 -35.90
N MET A 176 -30.87 -9.60 -35.25
CA MET A 176 -32.16 -10.10 -35.74
C MET A 176 -33.01 -8.90 -36.21
N GLY A 177 -33.11 -8.74 -37.54
CA GLY A 177 -34.26 -8.16 -38.23
C GLY A 177 -34.43 -6.63 -38.28
N GLY A 178 -34.57 -6.08 -39.49
CA GLY A 178 -35.36 -4.87 -39.72
C GLY A 178 -34.83 -3.90 -40.78
N SER A 179 -35.38 -3.99 -41.99
CA SER A 179 -35.06 -3.22 -43.21
C SER A 179 -35.28 -1.69 -43.19
N ARG A 180 -34.67 -1.07 -44.23
CA ARG A 180 -34.87 0.26 -44.86
C ARG A 180 -34.02 1.40 -44.28
N GLY A 181 -33.28 2.19 -45.06
CA GLY A 181 -33.06 2.28 -46.50
C GLY A 181 -32.35 3.59 -46.85
N GLY A 182 -31.63 3.63 -47.98
CA GLY A 182 -31.38 4.86 -48.75
C GLY A 182 -29.97 5.48 -48.70
N GLY A 183 -29.26 5.40 -49.84
CA GLY A 183 -28.50 6.54 -50.38
C GLY A 183 -26.98 6.39 -50.64
N GLY A 184 -26.61 6.17 -51.91
CA GLY A 184 -25.37 6.67 -52.58
C GLY A 184 -24.03 5.93 -52.32
N GLN A 185 -23.56 5.02 -53.19
CA GLN A 185 -22.57 5.23 -54.28
C GLN A 185 -21.28 5.98 -53.82
N VAL A 186 -20.04 5.49 -53.92
CA VAL A 186 -19.33 4.71 -54.95
C VAL A 186 -18.06 4.01 -54.37
N ASN A 187 -17.68 2.87 -54.94
CA ASN A 187 -16.38 2.19 -54.80
C ASN A 187 -15.41 2.77 -55.86
N PRO A 188 -14.05 2.69 -55.76
CA PRO A 188 -13.38 1.40 -55.95
C PRO A 188 -11.98 1.19 -55.30
N MET A 189 -11.68 -0.09 -55.05
CA MET A 189 -10.42 -0.82 -55.27
C MET A 189 -9.05 -0.22 -54.88
N ARG A 190 -8.25 -0.97 -54.11
CA ARG A 190 -7.18 -1.87 -54.64
C ARG A 190 -6.37 -2.50 -53.51
N GLY A 191 -6.44 -3.83 -53.42
CA GLY A 191 -5.40 -4.64 -52.81
C GLY A 191 -4.34 -5.02 -53.84
N ARG A 192 -3.07 -4.94 -53.46
CA ARG A 192 -1.97 -5.84 -53.88
C ARG A 192 -0.69 -5.51 -53.10
N PRO A 193 0.03 -6.49 -52.53
CA PRO A 193 1.33 -6.30 -51.89
C PRO A 193 2.49 -6.25 -52.92
N PRO A 194 3.65 -5.66 -52.57
CA PRO A 194 4.80 -5.55 -53.46
C PRO A 194 5.63 -6.86 -53.54
N PRO A 195 6.29 -7.13 -54.69
CA PRO A 195 7.18 -8.28 -54.87
C PRO A 195 8.62 -7.99 -54.40
N THR A 196 9.27 -9.03 -53.86
CA THR A 196 10.71 -9.07 -53.56
C THR A 196 11.52 -9.46 -54.81
N HIS A 197 12.48 -8.62 -55.19
CA HIS A 197 13.47 -8.91 -56.25
C HIS A 197 14.62 -9.77 -55.68
N ARG A 198 14.92 -10.89 -56.34
CA ARG A 198 16.20 -11.61 -56.27
C ARG A 198 16.64 -11.77 -57.73
N ASP A 199 17.72 -11.09 -58.10
CA ASP A 199 18.43 -11.33 -59.35
C ASP A 199 19.65 -12.20 -59.03
N ASP A 200 19.66 -13.40 -59.58
CA ASP A 200 20.86 -14.12 -59.98
C ASP A 200 21.17 -13.67 -61.42
N ASP A 201 22.44 -13.39 -61.76
CA ASP A 201 23.09 -14.11 -62.87
C ASP A 201 24.54 -13.72 -63.22
N LYS A 202 25.23 -14.76 -63.75
CA LYS A 202 26.45 -14.83 -64.60
C LYS A 202 27.83 -14.85 -63.90
N LYS A 203 28.58 -15.96 -64.00
CA LYS A 203 29.30 -16.55 -65.16
C LYS A 203 30.44 -15.68 -65.67
N ASP A 204 31.66 -16.14 -65.38
CA ASP A 204 32.77 -16.35 -66.33
C ASP A 204 33.31 -17.78 -66.12
#